data_AF-A0A399HXG6-F1
#
_entry.id   AF-A0A399HXG6-F1
#
_cell.length_a   1.000
_cell.length_b   1.000
_cell.length_c   1.000
_cell.angle_alpha   90.00
_cell.angle_beta   90.00
_cell.angle_gamma   90.00
#
_symmetry.space_group_name_H-M   'P 1'
#
loop_
_entity.id
_entity.type
_entity.pdbx_description
1 polymer ?
#
loop_
_entity_poly.entity_id
_entity_poly.type
_entity_poly.pdbx_seq_one_letter_code
_entity_poly.pdbx_strand_id
1 'polypeptide(L)'
;MAPMQRLATCFLLIVSPVAVLGQSSSIPDVEPAATFVPATPVAGARLQEAETLQLTDAVIERLVTEQGVSEYAEYFAFDDSTAASDARVRRTASASCKTFSGDSEWPKEIVWDIFNVLLGGALIPTKPIAASCYDSKWGKKDGAKCTEVANKFTDPLFHHADPTSSRWFLSTKLTQAV
;
A
#
# COMPACT_ATOMS: atom_id res chain seq x y z
N MET A 1 -26.04 45.76 -66.20
CA MET A 1 -25.25 46.07 -64.98
C MET A 1 -26.09 45.71 -63.77
N ALA A 2 -25.82 44.56 -63.15
CA ALA A 2 -26.43 44.11 -61.91
C ALA A 2 -25.29 43.68 -60.97
N PRO A 3 -25.31 44.01 -59.66
CA PRO A 3 -24.17 43.81 -58.79
C PRO A 3 -24.16 42.39 -58.20
N MET A 4 -22.99 41.75 -58.24
CA MET A 4 -22.72 40.47 -57.58
C MET A 4 -22.60 40.68 -56.06
N GLN A 5 -23.53 40.12 -55.29
CA GLN A 5 -23.42 40.06 -53.83
C GLN A 5 -22.53 38.87 -53.43
N ARG A 6 -21.40 39.16 -52.79
CA ARG A 6 -20.51 38.15 -52.19
C ARG A 6 -21.09 37.71 -50.85
N LEU A 7 -21.55 36.47 -50.77
CA LEU A 7 -21.93 35.80 -49.52
C LEU A 7 -20.65 35.41 -48.75
N ALA A 8 -20.38 36.11 -47.65
CA ALA A 8 -19.33 35.74 -46.70
C ALA A 8 -19.81 34.58 -45.83
N THR A 9 -19.28 33.37 -46.06
CA THR A 9 -19.57 32.18 -45.27
C THR A 9 -18.64 32.15 -44.06
N CYS A 10 -19.17 32.44 -42.86
CA CYS A 10 -18.45 32.28 -41.60
C CYS A 10 -18.40 30.79 -41.22
N PHE A 11 -17.22 30.16 -41.33
CA PHE A 11 -16.96 28.86 -40.73
C PHE A 11 -16.80 29.03 -39.21
N LEU A 12 -17.83 28.64 -38.45
CA LEU A 12 -17.77 28.54 -36.99
C LEU A 12 -16.98 27.27 -36.63
N LEU A 13 -15.76 27.45 -36.09
CA LEU A 13 -14.98 26.37 -35.48
C LEU A 13 -15.65 25.94 -34.18
N ILE A 14 -16.24 24.74 -34.20
CA ILE A 14 -16.84 24.11 -33.03
C ILE A 14 -15.70 23.53 -32.18
N VAL A 15 -15.31 24.24 -31.13
CA VAL A 15 -14.38 23.71 -30.12
C VAL A 15 -15.20 22.87 -29.17
N SER A 16 -15.21 21.55 -29.38
CA SER A 16 -15.81 20.62 -28.43
C SER A 16 -15.02 20.68 -27.12
N PRO A 17 -15.67 20.92 -25.96
CA PRO A 17 -14.98 20.81 -24.68
C PRO A 17 -14.63 19.34 -24.46
N VAL A 18 -13.33 19.05 -24.36
CA VAL A 18 -12.86 17.78 -23.83
C VAL A 18 -13.30 17.75 -22.37
N ALA A 19 -14.36 17.02 -22.08
CA ALA A 19 -14.74 16.70 -20.71
C ALA A 19 -13.63 15.82 -20.14
N VAL A 20 -12.73 16.41 -19.36
CA VAL A 20 -11.85 15.68 -18.46
C VAL A 20 -12.76 15.11 -17.39
N LEU A 21 -13.21 13.87 -17.57
CA LEU A 21 -13.73 13.06 -16.47
C LEU A 21 -12.56 12.88 -15.50
N GLY A 22 -12.52 13.69 -14.45
CA GLY A 22 -11.71 13.38 -13.29
C GLY A 22 -12.23 12.05 -12.74
N GLN A 23 -11.51 10.97 -13.01
CA GLN A 23 -11.68 9.72 -12.27
C GLN A 23 -11.29 10.07 -10.84
N SER A 24 -12.29 10.30 -10.00
CA SER A 24 -12.10 10.30 -8.57
C SER A 24 -11.67 8.88 -8.23
N SER A 25 -10.41 8.68 -7.85
CA SER A 25 -9.93 7.40 -7.33
C SER A 25 -10.62 7.15 -5.99
N SER A 26 -11.88 6.72 -6.05
CA SER A 26 -12.60 6.25 -4.88
C SER A 26 -11.97 4.93 -4.49
N ILE A 27 -11.42 4.87 -3.27
CA ILE A 27 -10.99 3.62 -2.66
C ILE A 27 -12.20 2.67 -2.67
N PRO A 28 -12.07 1.44 -3.20
CA PRO A 28 -13.20 0.53 -3.32
C PRO A 28 -13.69 0.10 -1.93
N ASP A 29 -15.01 0.02 -1.76
CA ASP A 29 -15.65 -0.48 -0.54
C ASP A 29 -15.57 -2.01 -0.54
N VAL A 30 -14.51 -2.54 0.08
CA VAL A 30 -14.10 -3.95 0.02
C VAL A 30 -13.93 -4.49 1.43
N GLU A 31 -14.42 -5.71 1.66
CA GLU A 31 -14.25 -6.40 2.93
C GLU A 31 -12.77 -6.74 3.18
N PRO A 32 -12.28 -6.70 4.44
CA PRO A 32 -10.95 -7.20 4.77
C PRO A 32 -10.64 -8.56 4.13
N ALA A 33 -9.40 -8.73 3.67
CA ALA A 33 -8.88 -9.95 3.06
C ALA A 33 -8.52 -10.98 4.12
N ALA A 34 -9.49 -11.39 4.94
CA ALA A 34 -9.31 -12.47 5.89
C ALA A 34 -10.62 -13.22 6.11
N THR A 35 -10.51 -14.46 6.56
CA THR A 35 -11.63 -15.30 6.97
C THR A 35 -11.29 -16.08 8.22
N PHE A 36 -12.32 -16.50 8.96
CA PHE A 36 -12.14 -17.35 10.13
C PHE A 36 -11.91 -18.80 9.71
N VAL A 37 -10.83 -19.39 10.20
CA VAL A 37 -10.52 -20.81 10.01
C VAL A 37 -10.77 -21.61 11.29
N PRO A 38 -10.99 -22.93 11.20
CA PRO A 38 -11.14 -23.77 12.39
C PRO A 38 -9.92 -23.70 13.30
N ALA A 39 -10.16 -23.59 14.62
CA ALA A 39 -9.09 -23.50 15.63
C ALA A 39 -8.21 -24.76 15.73
N THR A 40 -8.60 -25.87 15.10
CA THR A 40 -7.84 -27.11 15.05
C THR A 40 -7.45 -27.38 13.59
N PRO A 41 -6.25 -26.98 13.17
CA PRO A 41 -5.75 -27.20 11.82
C PRO A 41 -5.33 -28.66 11.64
N VAL A 42 -5.11 -29.07 10.40
CA VAL A 42 -4.69 -30.43 10.02
C VAL A 42 -3.39 -30.86 10.72
N ALA A 43 -2.50 -29.90 11.04
CA ALA A 43 -1.26 -30.13 11.77
C ALA A 43 -1.48 -30.52 13.26
N GLY A 44 -2.71 -30.49 13.77
CA GLY A 44 -3.08 -30.97 15.11
C GLY A 44 -2.77 -30.03 16.28
N ALA A 45 -2.00 -28.96 16.07
CA ALA A 45 -1.74 -27.93 17.07
C ALA A 45 -2.85 -26.87 17.05
N ARG A 46 -3.47 -26.58 18.21
CA ARG A 46 -4.54 -25.57 18.32
C ARG A 46 -4.00 -24.17 17.96
N LEU A 47 -4.70 -23.47 17.07
CA LEU A 47 -4.44 -22.07 16.74
C LEU A 47 -4.78 -21.17 17.94
N GLN A 48 -3.98 -20.13 18.13
CA GLN A 48 -4.33 -19.01 19.01
C GLN A 48 -5.55 -18.26 18.44
N GLU A 49 -6.28 -17.54 19.29
CA GLU A 49 -7.45 -16.76 18.85
C GLU A 49 -7.09 -15.80 17.71
N ALA A 50 -5.97 -15.08 17.86
CA ALA A 50 -5.44 -14.17 16.83
C ALA A 50 -4.99 -14.88 15.55
N GLU A 51 -4.71 -16.19 15.58
CA GLU A 51 -4.32 -16.98 14.41
C GLU A 51 -5.52 -17.57 13.66
N THR A 52 -6.74 -17.48 14.22
CA THR A 52 -7.95 -17.99 13.54
C THR A 52 -8.44 -17.09 12.42
N LEU A 53 -7.99 -15.84 12.37
CA LEU A 53 -8.27 -14.93 11.27
C LEU A 53 -7.11 -15.02 10.26
N GLN A 54 -7.37 -15.57 9.07
CA GLN A 54 -6.33 -15.87 8.08
C GLN A 54 -6.69 -15.40 6.68
N LEU A 55 -5.66 -15.05 5.91
CA LEU A 55 -5.73 -14.96 4.45
C LEU A 55 -5.64 -16.38 3.87
N THR A 56 -6.63 -16.79 3.07
CA THR A 56 -6.71 -18.14 2.47
C THR A 56 -6.82 -18.06 0.95
N ASP A 57 -6.62 -19.19 0.26
CA ASP A 57 -6.77 -19.25 -1.21
C ASP A 57 -8.16 -18.82 -1.67
N ALA A 58 -9.22 -19.18 -0.93
CA ALA A 58 -10.59 -18.76 -1.25
C ALA A 58 -10.77 -17.23 -1.13
N VAL A 59 -10.07 -16.59 -0.19
CA VAL A 59 -10.04 -15.13 -0.10
C VAL A 59 -9.30 -14.54 -1.29
N ILE A 60 -8.19 -15.14 -1.74
CA ILE A 60 -7.46 -14.70 -2.94
C ILE A 60 -8.34 -14.84 -4.20
N GLU A 61 -9.06 -15.94 -4.36
CA GLU A 61 -10.00 -16.15 -5.48
C GLU A 61 -11.11 -15.09 -5.51
N ARG A 62 -11.63 -14.69 -4.33
CA ARG A 62 -12.56 -13.56 -4.21
C ARG A 62 -11.93 -12.28 -4.75
N LEU A 63 -10.72 -11.93 -4.30
CA LEU A 63 -10.04 -10.70 -4.72
C LEU A 63 -9.82 -10.64 -6.24
N VAL A 64 -9.54 -11.77 -6.89
CA VAL A 64 -9.38 -11.85 -8.35
C VAL A 64 -10.67 -11.52 -9.11
N THR A 65 -11.83 -11.79 -8.51
CA THR A 65 -13.15 -11.57 -9.13
C THR A 65 -13.82 -10.27 -8.69
N GLU A 66 -13.29 -9.61 -7.66
CA GLU A 66 -13.88 -8.44 -7.05
C GLU A 66 -13.52 -7.14 -7.81
N GLN A 67 -14.57 -6.42 -8.21
CA GLN A 67 -14.43 -5.19 -9.00
C GLN A 67 -13.68 -4.13 -8.18
N GLY A 68 -12.66 -3.52 -8.78
CA GLY A 68 -11.88 -2.44 -8.16
C GLY A 68 -10.65 -2.91 -7.39
N VAL A 69 -10.52 -4.21 -7.10
CA VAL A 69 -9.30 -4.80 -6.50
C VAL A 69 -8.67 -5.91 -7.32
N SER A 70 -9.39 -6.50 -8.28
CA SER A 70 -8.91 -7.60 -9.13
C SER A 70 -7.60 -7.31 -9.86
N GLU A 71 -7.37 -6.07 -10.30
CA GLU A 71 -6.11 -5.65 -10.94
C GLU A 71 -4.89 -5.67 -9.99
N TYR A 72 -5.12 -5.69 -8.67
CA TYR A 72 -4.09 -5.69 -7.64
C TYR A 72 -3.96 -7.03 -6.91
N ALA A 73 -4.81 -8.02 -7.22
CA ALA A 73 -4.85 -9.31 -6.52
C ALA A 73 -3.49 -10.02 -6.52
N GLU A 74 -2.67 -9.83 -7.57
CA GLU A 74 -1.33 -10.42 -7.68
C GLU A 74 -0.33 -9.97 -6.59
N TYR A 75 -0.57 -8.83 -5.95
CA TYR A 75 0.27 -8.34 -4.85
C TYR A 75 0.03 -9.09 -3.54
N PHE A 76 -1.14 -9.70 -3.37
CA PHE A 76 -1.57 -10.36 -2.13
C PHE A 76 -1.59 -11.89 -2.24
N ALA A 77 -1.48 -12.41 -3.46
CA ALA A 77 -1.56 -13.82 -3.78
C ALA A 77 -0.31 -14.61 -3.34
N PHE A 78 -0.53 -15.86 -2.90
CA PHE A 78 0.56 -16.79 -2.60
C PHE A 78 1.25 -17.29 -3.87
N ASP A 79 2.52 -17.72 -3.77
CA ASP A 79 3.37 -18.10 -4.91
C ASP A 79 2.85 -19.33 -5.69
N ASP A 80 2.05 -20.16 -5.05
CA ASP A 80 1.39 -21.35 -5.61
C ASP A 80 -0.06 -21.11 -6.06
N SER A 81 -0.60 -19.91 -5.85
CA SER A 81 -1.96 -19.57 -6.30
C SER A 81 -2.02 -19.34 -7.82
N THR A 82 -3.16 -19.66 -8.42
CA THR A 82 -3.43 -19.41 -9.85
C THR A 82 -3.44 -17.91 -10.19
N ALA A 83 -3.83 -17.07 -9.23
CA ALA A 83 -3.78 -15.61 -9.33
C ALA A 83 -2.34 -15.07 -9.48
N ALA A 84 -1.35 -15.80 -8.95
CA ALA A 84 0.04 -15.38 -8.98
C ALA A 84 0.82 -15.93 -10.19
N SER A 85 0.29 -16.84 -11.02
CA SER A 85 1.10 -17.56 -12.02
C SER A 85 1.80 -16.65 -13.03
N ASP A 86 1.07 -15.71 -13.63
CA ASP A 86 1.60 -14.83 -14.67
C ASP A 86 2.46 -13.69 -14.07
N ALA A 87 2.13 -13.26 -12.85
CA ALA A 87 2.91 -12.29 -12.07
C ALA A 87 4.22 -12.89 -11.55
N ARG A 88 4.19 -14.15 -11.12
CA ARG A 88 5.34 -14.93 -10.68
C ARG A 88 6.31 -15.10 -11.82
N VAL A 89 5.87 -15.54 -12.99
CA VAL A 89 6.73 -15.68 -14.17
C VAL A 89 7.44 -14.35 -14.48
N ARG A 90 6.72 -13.22 -14.46
CA ARG A 90 7.30 -11.88 -14.62
C ARG A 90 8.34 -11.56 -13.55
N ARG A 91 8.03 -11.75 -12.25
CA ARG A 91 8.94 -11.47 -11.13
C ARG A 91 10.17 -12.38 -11.13
N THR A 92 10.00 -13.67 -11.36
CA THR A 92 11.10 -14.66 -11.36
C THR A 92 12.02 -14.52 -12.57
N ALA A 93 11.50 -14.02 -13.70
CA ALA A 93 12.29 -13.83 -14.92
C ALA A 93 13.16 -12.56 -14.86
N SER A 94 12.83 -11.57 -14.03
CA SER A 94 13.49 -10.25 -14.05
C SER A 94 14.10 -9.80 -12.71
N ALA A 95 13.65 -10.31 -11.56
CA ALA A 95 14.09 -9.80 -10.26
C ALA A 95 15.16 -10.70 -9.61
N SER A 96 16.42 -10.24 -9.65
CA SER A 96 17.51 -10.81 -8.84
C SER A 96 17.52 -10.29 -7.39
N CYS A 97 16.82 -9.19 -7.12
CA CYS A 97 16.79 -8.47 -5.84
C CYS A 97 15.36 -8.09 -5.44
N LYS A 98 15.13 -7.88 -4.14
CA LYS A 98 13.89 -7.26 -3.64
C LYS A 98 13.87 -5.78 -4.00
N THR A 99 12.68 -5.24 -4.29
CA THR A 99 12.48 -3.81 -4.56
C THR A 99 12.50 -3.00 -3.27
N PHE A 100 12.88 -1.74 -3.37
CA PHE A 100 12.87 -0.77 -2.27
C PHE A 100 12.22 0.55 -2.70
N SER A 101 11.87 1.38 -1.72
CA SER A 101 11.22 2.68 -1.98
C SER A 101 12.09 3.53 -2.91
N GLY A 102 11.53 3.92 -4.06
CA GLY A 102 12.24 4.68 -5.10
C GLY A 102 12.54 3.87 -6.36
N ASP A 103 12.47 2.54 -6.31
CA ASP A 103 12.55 1.69 -7.50
C ASP A 103 11.31 1.85 -8.38
N SER A 104 11.47 1.66 -9.70
CA SER A 104 10.34 1.67 -10.65
C SER A 104 9.32 0.57 -10.35
N GLU A 105 9.79 -0.55 -9.83
CA GLU A 105 8.98 -1.73 -9.48
C GLU A 105 8.41 -1.64 -8.05
N TRP A 106 8.66 -0.55 -7.32
CA TRP A 106 8.05 -0.33 -6.01
C TRP A 106 6.53 -0.12 -6.16
N PRO A 107 5.68 -0.74 -5.32
CA PRO A 107 4.24 -0.53 -5.41
C PRO A 107 3.85 0.95 -5.28
N LYS A 108 2.96 1.41 -6.17
CA LYS A 108 2.40 2.77 -6.14
C LYS A 108 1.53 2.97 -4.89
N GLU A 109 1.28 4.22 -4.51
CA GLU A 109 0.44 4.56 -3.34
C GLU A 109 -0.91 3.85 -3.34
N ILE A 110 -1.60 3.79 -4.48
CA ILE A 110 -2.90 3.10 -4.58
C ILE A 110 -2.84 1.63 -4.15
N VAL A 111 -1.72 0.94 -4.37
CA VAL A 111 -1.55 -0.46 -3.95
C VAL A 111 -1.45 -0.54 -2.42
N TRP A 112 -0.78 0.43 -1.80
CA TRP A 112 -0.69 0.54 -0.34
C TRP A 112 -2.04 0.93 0.29
N ASP A 113 -2.82 1.79 -0.36
CA ASP A 113 -4.16 2.17 0.09
C ASP A 113 -5.11 0.97 0.06
N ILE A 114 -5.10 0.20 -1.03
CA ILE A 114 -5.87 -1.03 -1.15
C ILE A 114 -5.40 -2.05 -0.13
N PHE A 115 -4.09 -2.21 0.06
CA PHE A 115 -3.58 -3.09 1.10
C PHE A 115 -4.08 -2.70 2.48
N ASN A 116 -4.13 -1.40 2.79
CA ASN A 116 -4.66 -0.91 4.05
C ASN A 116 -6.16 -1.25 4.21
N VAL A 117 -6.97 -1.11 3.16
CA VAL A 117 -8.38 -1.52 3.18
C VAL A 117 -8.53 -3.02 3.41
N LEU A 118 -7.76 -3.83 2.68
CA LEU A 118 -7.77 -5.29 2.84
C LEU A 118 -7.30 -5.72 4.24
N LEU A 119 -6.50 -4.91 4.92
CA LEU A 119 -6.12 -5.11 6.32
C LEU A 119 -7.14 -4.55 7.34
N GLY A 120 -8.25 -3.97 6.89
CA GLY A 120 -9.22 -3.30 7.76
C GLY A 120 -8.69 -2.03 8.42
N GLY A 121 -7.76 -1.32 7.77
CA GLY A 121 -7.17 -0.08 8.27
C GLY A 121 -5.94 -0.27 9.17
N ALA A 122 -5.36 -1.47 9.23
CA ALA A 122 -4.27 -1.79 10.14
C ALA A 122 -2.86 -1.52 9.58
N LEU A 123 -2.72 -0.97 8.36
CA LEU A 123 -1.41 -0.63 7.80
C LEU A 123 -0.84 0.60 8.49
N ILE A 124 0.35 0.47 9.09
CA ILE A 124 1.03 1.56 9.80
C ILE A 124 2.22 2.05 8.97
N PRO A 125 2.20 3.30 8.45
CA PRO A 125 3.36 3.89 7.80
C PRO A 125 4.52 4.04 8.78
N THR A 126 5.68 3.48 8.45
CA THR A 126 6.84 3.47 9.32
C THR A 126 7.33 4.89 9.61
N LYS A 127 7.34 5.27 10.90
CA LYS A 127 7.94 6.50 11.40
C LYS A 127 8.97 6.14 12.47
N PRO A 128 10.27 6.42 12.26
CA PRO A 128 11.29 6.09 13.25
C PRO A 128 10.97 6.69 14.62
N ILE A 129 11.16 5.92 15.68
CA ILE A 129 10.87 6.33 17.07
C ILE A 129 11.60 7.63 17.48
N ALA A 130 12.77 7.90 16.89
CA ALA A 130 13.56 9.10 17.11
C ALA A 130 13.30 10.23 16.09
N ALA A 131 12.25 10.14 15.27
CA ALA A 131 11.95 11.15 14.23
C ALA A 131 11.80 12.57 14.81
N SER A 132 11.30 12.71 16.05
CA SER A 132 11.18 14.00 16.73
C SER A 132 12.52 14.66 17.08
N CYS A 133 13.63 13.93 17.05
CA CYS A 133 14.96 14.49 17.33
C CYS A 133 15.56 15.29 16.17
N TYR A 134 14.96 15.22 14.98
CA TYR A 134 15.49 15.79 13.75
C TYR A 134 14.40 16.55 12.99
N ASP A 135 14.80 17.59 12.25
CA ASP A 135 13.95 18.14 11.19
C ASP A 135 13.93 17.14 10.04
N SER A 136 12.75 16.66 9.68
CA SER A 136 12.59 15.54 8.75
C SER A 136 11.27 15.60 7.97
N LYS A 137 11.03 14.64 7.08
CA LYS A 137 9.74 14.47 6.39
C LYS A 137 8.56 14.25 7.34
N TRP A 138 8.83 13.86 8.59
CA TRP A 138 7.80 13.65 9.62
C TRP A 138 7.54 14.87 10.51
N GLY A 139 8.16 16.01 10.21
CA GLY A 139 7.95 17.28 10.90
C GLY A 139 9.24 17.93 11.40
N LYS A 140 9.08 19.11 12.02
CA LYS A 140 10.18 19.81 12.69
C LYS A 140 10.59 19.09 13.98
N LYS A 141 11.83 19.30 14.39
CA LYS A 141 12.37 18.82 15.66
C LYS A 141 11.48 19.26 16.83
N ASP A 142 11.13 18.30 17.67
CA ASP A 142 10.43 18.50 18.95
C ASP A 142 11.40 18.13 20.08
N GLY A 143 11.96 19.15 20.72
CA GLY A 143 12.96 18.97 21.77
C GLY A 143 12.43 18.17 22.97
N ALA A 144 11.17 18.38 23.36
CA ALA A 144 10.58 17.69 24.51
C ALA A 144 10.42 16.19 24.21
N LYS A 145 9.86 15.84 23.04
CA LYS A 145 9.74 14.44 22.61
C LYS A 145 11.10 13.79 22.41
N CYS A 146 12.07 14.52 21.87
CA CYS A 146 13.43 14.00 21.73
C CYS A 146 14.07 13.65 23.07
N THR A 147 13.90 14.50 24.09
CA THR A 147 14.39 14.21 25.45
C THR A 147 13.69 12.99 26.04
N GLU A 148 12.38 12.82 25.81
CA GLU A 148 11.67 11.61 26.24
C GLU A 148 12.22 10.35 25.57
N VAL A 149 12.37 10.36 24.25
CA VAL A 149 12.95 9.23 23.49
C VAL A 149 14.34 8.91 24.02
N ALA A 150 15.20 9.91 24.23
CA ALA A 150 16.56 9.71 24.72
C ALA A 150 16.58 9.08 26.12
N ASN A 151 15.70 9.53 27.03
CA ASN A 151 15.63 9.01 28.40
C ASN A 151 15.10 7.57 28.46
N LYS A 152 14.24 7.18 27.51
CA LYS A 152 13.61 5.85 27.45
C LYS A 152 14.26 4.90 26.44
N PHE A 153 15.31 5.32 25.74
CA PHE A 153 15.91 4.53 24.66
C PHE A 153 16.50 3.18 25.12
N THR A 154 16.86 3.04 26.39
CA THR A 154 17.33 1.76 26.94
C THR A 154 16.20 0.91 27.53
N ASP A 155 14.98 1.46 27.64
CA ASP A 155 13.82 0.77 28.17
C ASP A 155 13.28 -0.22 27.12
N PRO A 156 13.25 -1.53 27.43
CA PRO A 156 12.72 -2.50 26.52
C PRO A 156 11.25 -2.27 26.13
N LEU A 157 10.42 -1.87 27.10
CA LEU A 157 8.97 -1.68 26.88
C LEU A 157 8.70 -0.49 25.97
N PHE A 158 9.54 0.55 26.03
CA PHE A 158 9.47 1.68 25.12
C PHE A 158 9.63 1.26 23.64
N HIS A 159 10.57 0.36 23.36
CA HIS A 159 10.73 -0.20 22.01
C HIS A 159 9.60 -1.16 21.61
N HIS A 160 9.08 -1.97 22.53
CA HIS A 160 8.00 -2.91 22.23
C HIS A 160 6.66 -2.23 21.95
N ALA A 161 6.45 -1.01 22.47
CA ALA A 161 5.24 -0.24 22.23
C ALA A 161 5.16 0.39 20.83
N ASP A 162 6.28 0.44 20.10
CA ASP A 162 6.35 1.01 18.75
C ASP A 162 6.67 -0.09 17.73
N PRO A 163 5.77 -0.38 16.76
CA PRO A 163 5.94 -1.48 15.81
C PRO A 163 7.14 -1.29 14.86
N THR A 164 7.67 -0.07 14.75
CA THR A 164 8.78 0.30 13.88
C THR A 164 10.12 0.34 14.62
N SER A 165 10.10 0.08 15.92
CA SER A 165 11.25 0.27 16.79
C SER A 165 12.00 -1.03 17.03
N SER A 166 13.32 -0.98 16.85
CA SER A 166 14.21 -2.08 17.17
C SER A 166 15.21 -1.63 18.23
N ARG A 167 15.39 -2.44 19.28
CA ARG A 167 16.32 -2.11 20.38
C ARG A 167 17.79 -2.29 19.97
N TRP A 168 18.05 -3.16 18.99
CA TRP A 168 19.42 -3.52 18.63
C TRP A 168 20.09 -2.42 17.82
N PHE A 169 21.24 -1.94 18.30
CA PHE A 169 21.94 -0.78 17.76
C PHE A 169 22.39 -0.91 16.29
N LEU A 170 22.55 -2.13 15.77
CA LEU A 170 22.82 -2.35 14.33
C LEU A 170 21.55 -2.18 13.49
N SER A 171 20.40 -2.56 14.03
CA SER A 171 19.10 -2.48 13.36
C SER A 171 18.57 -1.04 13.31
N THR A 172 18.87 -0.23 14.33
CA THR A 172 18.42 1.19 14.38
C THR A 172 19.04 2.06 13.29
N LYS A 173 20.25 1.75 12.82
CA LYS A 173 20.89 2.47 11.70
C LYS A 173 20.18 2.27 10.37
N LEU A 174 19.53 1.12 10.16
CA LEU A 174 18.79 0.82 8.93
C LEU A 174 17.47 1.60 8.86
N THR A 175 16.79 1.79 9.98
CA THR A 175 15.55 2.59 10.07
C THR A 175 15.74 4.09 9.83
N GLN A 176 16.97 4.61 9.92
CA GLN A 176 17.24 6.03 9.63
C GLN A 176 17.51 6.32 8.14
N ALA A 177 17.68 5.28 7.31
CA ALA A 177 18.08 5.41 5.92
C ALA A 177 16.91 5.46 4.91
N VAL A 178 15.66 5.65 5.38
CA VAL A 178 14.45 5.66 4.53
C VAL A 178 13.65 6.95 4.66
#